data_AF-A0A0T1SG38-F1
#
_entry.id   AF-A0A0T1SG38-F1
#
_cell.length_a   1.000
_cell.length_b   1.000
_cell.length_c   1.000
_cell.angle_alpha   90.00
_cell.angle_beta   90.00
_cell.angle_gamma   90.00
#
_symmetry.space_group_name_H-M   'P 1'
#
loop_
_entity.id
_entity.type
_entity.pdbx_description
1 polymer ?
#
loop_
_entity_poly.entity_id
_entity_poly.type
_entity_poly.pdbx_seq_one_letter_code
_entity_poly.pdbx_strand_id
1 'polypeptide(L)'
;MGVSLAGAVLPGITLGPETVDAAFSVLFATVVLAVLTQLILIGPSGRVPLSALLVFGLAGFVQDALIWWLISWLAPKMSDLRVEGLGTILLAALITRATVVLLSQLSPAGETAED
;
A
#
# COMPACT_ATOMS: atom_id res chain seq x y z
N MET A 1 0.77 -2.11 -7.70
CA MET A 1 1.22 -3.50 -7.44
C MET A 1 0.63 -4.04 -6.13
N GLY A 2 0.99 -3.50 -4.95
CA GLY A 2 0.46 -4.01 -3.66
C GLY A 2 -1.07 -3.94 -3.52
N VAL A 3 -1.68 -2.85 -3.98
CA VAL A 3 -3.15 -2.66 -3.98
C VAL A 3 -3.86 -3.71 -4.86
N SER A 4 -3.35 -3.93 -6.07
CA SER A 4 -3.89 -4.92 -7.01
C SER A 4 -3.78 -6.34 -6.46
N LEU A 5 -2.63 -6.67 -5.83
CA LEU A 5 -2.41 -7.95 -5.15
C LEU A 5 -3.38 -8.14 -3.97
N ALA A 6 -3.55 -7.11 -3.14
CA ALA A 6 -4.49 -7.17 -2.02
C ALA A 6 -5.93 -7.41 -2.51
N GLY A 7 -6.37 -6.69 -3.55
CA GLY A 7 -7.70 -6.86 -4.14
C GLY A 7 -7.92 -8.22 -4.82
N ALA A 8 -6.86 -8.85 -5.32
CA ALA A 8 -6.96 -10.18 -5.94
C ALA A 8 -6.97 -11.34 -4.92
N VAL A 9 -6.29 -11.17 -3.78
CA VAL A 9 -6.02 -12.26 -2.83
C VAL A 9 -6.94 -12.22 -1.61
N LEU A 10 -7.44 -11.04 -1.22
CA LEU A 10 -8.22 -10.88 0.00
C LEU A 10 -9.73 -10.97 -0.28
N PRO A 11 -10.44 -11.97 0.28
CA PRO A 11 -11.88 -12.14 0.05
C PRO A 11 -12.74 -11.01 0.64
N GLY A 12 -12.19 -10.23 1.58
CA GLY A 12 -12.84 -9.04 2.14
C GLY A 12 -12.66 -7.77 1.31
N ILE A 13 -12.00 -7.85 0.14
CA ILE A 13 -11.90 -6.74 -0.81
C ILE A 13 -12.75 -7.07 -2.04
N THR A 14 -13.78 -6.26 -2.27
CA THR A 14 -14.62 -6.37 -3.46
C THR A 14 -14.30 -5.22 -4.40
N LEU A 15 -13.92 -5.56 -5.63
CA LEU A 15 -13.76 -4.62 -6.73
C LEU A 15 -15.09 -4.51 -7.48
N GLY A 16 -15.32 -3.39 -8.17
CA GLY A 16 -16.55 -3.20 -8.96
C GLY A 16 -16.84 -4.35 -9.94
N PRO A 17 -18.12 -4.57 -10.28
CA PRO A 17 -18.58 -5.77 -10.98
C PRO A 17 -18.08 -5.83 -12.44
N GLU A 18 -17.87 -4.69 -13.08
CA GLU A 18 -17.34 -4.61 -14.44
C GLU A 18 -15.83 -4.37 -14.44
N THR A 19 -15.15 -4.79 -15.52
CA THR A 19 -13.70 -4.63 -15.68
C THR A 19 -13.26 -3.17 -15.54
N VAL A 20 -14.08 -2.24 -16.04
CA VAL A 20 -13.81 -0.79 -15.95
C VAL A 20 -13.93 -0.31 -14.50
N ASP A 21 -14.95 -0.74 -13.78
CA ASP A 21 -15.17 -0.37 -12.37
C ASP A 21 -14.11 -0.98 -11.44
N ALA A 22 -13.67 -2.20 -11.74
CA ALA A 22 -12.56 -2.84 -11.05
C ALA A 22 -11.24 -2.08 -11.30
N ALA A 23 -10.98 -1.67 -12.55
CA ALA A 23 -9.80 -0.87 -12.89
C ALA A 23 -9.85 0.49 -12.18
N PHE A 24 -11.02 1.15 -12.15
CA PHE A 24 -11.21 2.41 -11.45
C PHE A 24 -11.02 2.26 -9.93
N SER A 25 -11.52 1.17 -9.34
CA SER A 25 -11.34 0.83 -7.93
C SER A 25 -9.87 0.66 -7.55
N VAL A 26 -9.11 -0.06 -8.38
CA VAL A 26 -7.66 -0.25 -8.19
C VAL A 26 -6.91 1.07 -8.38
N LEU A 27 -7.27 1.86 -9.39
CA LEU A 27 -6.68 3.16 -9.65
C LEU A 27 -6.89 4.12 -8.46
N PHE A 28 -8.13 4.22 -7.97
CA PHE A 28 -8.49 5.05 -6.84
C PHE A 28 -7.67 4.68 -5.59
N ALA A 29 -7.67 3.41 -5.20
CA ALA A 29 -6.91 2.95 -4.04
C ALA A 29 -5.39 3.15 -4.23
N THR A 30 -4.87 2.97 -5.44
CA THR A 30 -3.46 3.23 -5.76
C THR A 30 -3.12 4.70 -5.62
N VAL A 31 -3.97 5.61 -6.10
CA VAL A 31 -3.77 7.06 -5.99
C VAL A 31 -3.80 7.49 -4.54
N VAL A 32 -4.81 7.07 -3.77
CA VAL A 32 -4.91 7.40 -2.33
C VAL A 32 -3.68 6.93 -1.58
N LEU A 33 -3.25 5.69 -1.81
CA LEU A 33 -2.05 5.13 -1.19
C LEU A 33 -0.79 5.91 -1.59
N ALA A 34 -0.60 6.21 -2.88
CA ALA A 34 0.56 6.93 -3.38
C ALA A 34 0.64 8.36 -2.79
N VAL A 35 -0.46 9.10 -2.83
CA VAL A 35 -0.52 10.48 -2.32
C VAL A 35 -0.23 10.51 -0.82
N LEU A 36 -0.88 9.66 -0.02
CA LEU A 36 -0.67 9.65 1.43
C LEU A 36 0.71 9.12 1.83
N THR A 37 1.28 8.18 1.06
CA THR A 37 2.65 7.70 1.27
C THR A 37 3.67 8.80 0.97
N GLN A 38 3.44 9.62 -0.05
CA GLN A 38 4.32 10.75 -0.36
C GLN A 38 4.19 11.90 0.66
N LEU A 39 2.99 12.16 1.18
CA LEU A 39 2.77 13.20 2.19
C LEU A 39 3.39 12.83 3.55
N ILE A 40 3.39 11.55 3.90
CA ILE A 40 3.96 11.04 5.15
C ILE A 40 5.02 10.01 4.78
N LEU A 41 6.21 10.48 4.43
CA LEU A 41 7.30 9.60 4.05
C LEU A 41 7.88 8.89 5.29
N ILE A 42 7.55 7.62 5.46
CA ILE A 42 8.17 6.73 6.46
C ILE A 42 9.11 5.78 5.73
N GLY A 43 10.34 6.20 5.54
CA GLY A 43 11.37 5.39 4.90
C GLY A 43 12.77 5.97 5.11
N PRO A 44 13.80 5.13 5.04
CA PRO A 44 15.18 5.58 5.12
C PRO A 44 15.58 6.32 3.82
N SER A 45 16.36 7.38 3.96
CA SER A 45 16.94 8.12 2.82
C SER A 45 18.16 7.43 2.19
N GLY A 46 18.61 6.29 2.74
CA GLY A 46 19.78 5.54 2.28
C GLY A 46 19.82 4.11 2.84
N ARG A 47 20.95 3.42 2.70
CA ARG A 47 21.13 2.08 3.29
C ARG A 47 21.16 2.19 4.81
N VAL A 48 20.25 1.48 5.47
CA VAL A 48 20.10 1.49 6.92
C VAL A 48 20.26 0.08 7.49
N PRO A 49 20.73 -0.05 8.75
CA PRO A 49 20.88 -1.35 9.41
C PRO A 49 19.53 -2.07 9.53
N LEU A 50 19.57 -3.39 9.64
CA LEU A 50 18.37 -4.24 9.69
C LEU A 50 17.39 -3.84 10.81
N SER A 51 17.89 -3.39 11.96
CA SER A 51 17.07 -2.88 13.06
C SER A 51 16.25 -1.65 12.67
N ALA A 52 16.85 -0.72 11.91
CA ALA A 52 16.15 0.44 11.39
C ALA A 52 15.12 0.03 10.31
N LEU A 53 15.42 -0.98 9.48
CA LEU A 53 14.44 -1.53 8.54
C LEU A 53 13.21 -2.12 9.25
N LEU A 54 13.39 -2.76 10.40
CA LEU A 54 12.26 -3.27 11.19
C LEU A 54 11.39 -2.13 11.73
N VAL A 55 12.00 -1.03 12.20
CA VAL A 55 11.27 0.14 12.69
C VAL A 55 10.51 0.83 11.55
N PHE A 56 11.16 1.06 10.41
CA PHE A 56 10.49 1.63 9.22
C PHE A 56 9.42 0.69 8.65
N GLY A 57 9.65 -0.62 8.72
CA GLY A 57 8.68 -1.63 8.33
C GLY A 57 7.43 -1.59 9.20
N LEU A 58 7.59 -1.49 10.53
CA LEU A 58 6.48 -1.41 11.47
C LEU A 58 5.73 -0.09 11.37
N ALA A 59 6.44 1.03 11.36
CA ALA A 59 5.82 2.36 11.24
C ALA A 59 5.10 2.50 9.89
N GLY A 60 5.71 2.01 8.82
CA GLY A 60 5.10 1.95 7.51
C GLY A 60 3.89 1.02 7.44
N PHE A 61 3.91 -0.12 8.14
CA PHE A 61 2.75 -1.00 8.24
C PHE A 61 1.56 -0.29 8.92
N VAL A 62 1.81 0.45 10.01
CA VAL A 62 0.77 1.24 10.69
C VAL A 62 0.20 2.29 9.74
N GLN A 63 1.05 2.98 8.98
CA GLN A 63 0.61 3.93 7.96
C GLN A 63 -0.26 3.25 6.90
N ASP A 64 0.17 2.13 6.34
CA ASP A 64 -0.59 1.40 5.32
C ASP A 64 -1.95 0.95 5.87
N ALA A 65 -2.01 0.51 7.14
CA ALA A 65 -3.25 0.14 7.80
C ALA A 65 -4.21 1.33 7.97
N LEU A 66 -3.70 2.50 8.35
CA LEU A 66 -4.50 3.73 8.43
C LEU A 66 -5.02 4.15 7.05
N ILE A 67 -4.21 4.00 5.99
CA ILE A 67 -4.64 4.29 4.63
C ILE A 67 -5.72 3.31 4.17
N TRP A 68 -5.54 2.01 4.39
CA TRP A 68 -6.56 1.01 4.06
C TRP A 68 -7.85 1.20 4.87
N TRP A 69 -7.73 1.64 6.13
CA TRP A 69 -8.88 2.03 6.92
C TRP A 69 -9.60 3.25 6.33
N LEU A 70 -8.86 4.28 5.92
CA LEU A 70 -9.43 5.42 5.20
C LEU A 70 -10.12 4.99 3.90
N ILE A 71 -9.49 4.12 3.12
CA ILE A 71 -10.06 3.56 1.89
C ILE A 71 -11.36 2.82 2.20
N SER A 72 -11.42 2.00 3.25
CA SER A 72 -12.65 1.30 3.64
C SER A 72 -13.83 2.25 3.92
N TRP A 73 -13.53 3.45 4.42
CA TRP A 73 -14.54 4.47 4.68
C TRP A 73 -14.85 5.35 3.46
N LEU A 74 -13.84 5.72 2.68
CA LEU A 74 -13.96 6.68 1.58
C LEU A 74 -14.43 6.02 0.28
N ALA A 75 -13.94 4.82 -0.01
CA ALA A 75 -14.21 4.13 -1.26
C ALA A 75 -15.71 3.95 -1.54
N PRO A 76 -16.57 3.52 -0.59
CA PRO A 76 -18.01 3.39 -0.85
C PRO A 76 -18.74 4.69 -1.23
N LYS A 77 -18.08 5.86 -1.09
CA LYS A 77 -18.63 7.17 -1.47
C LYS A 77 -18.18 7.63 -2.86
N MET A 78 -17.10 7.04 -3.39
CA MET A 78 -16.40 7.53 -4.59
C MET A 78 -16.19 6.43 -5.65
N SER A 79 -16.31 5.15 -5.28
CA SER A 79 -16.14 3.99 -6.16
C SER A 79 -16.91 2.77 -5.61
N ASP A 80 -16.94 1.69 -6.39
CA ASP A 80 -17.55 0.40 -5.97
C ASP A 80 -16.62 -0.46 -5.11
N LEU A 81 -15.43 0.05 -4.76
CA LEU A 81 -14.48 -0.66 -3.91
C LEU A 81 -15.04 -0.80 -2.49
N ARG A 82 -15.13 -2.04 -2.02
CA ARG A 82 -15.45 -2.35 -0.61
C ARG A 82 -14.28 -3.06 0.04
N VAL A 83 -13.99 -2.65 1.27
CA VAL A 83 -12.99 -3.26 2.13
C VAL A 83 -13.66 -3.54 3.46
N GLU A 84 -13.86 -4.82 3.78
CA GLU A 84 -14.67 -5.24 4.91
C GLU A 84 -13.84 -5.83 6.03
N GLY A 85 -14.01 -5.29 7.24
CA GLY A 85 -13.43 -5.82 8.46
C GLY A 85 -11.98 -5.39 8.72
N LEU A 86 -11.65 -5.30 10.00
CA LEU A 86 -10.31 -4.91 10.46
C LEU A 86 -9.23 -5.91 10.01
N GLY A 87 -9.54 -7.21 10.00
CA GLY A 87 -8.61 -8.25 9.54
C GLY A 87 -8.16 -8.04 8.09
N THR A 88 -9.09 -7.71 7.19
CA THR A 88 -8.80 -7.42 5.79
C THR A 88 -7.91 -6.19 5.65
N ILE A 89 -8.21 -5.12 6.40
CA ILE A 89 -7.42 -3.89 6.42
C ILE A 89 -5.97 -4.19 6.82
N LEU A 90 -5.76 -4.97 7.88
CA LEU A 90 -4.42 -5.32 8.36
C LEU A 90 -3.67 -6.22 7.36
N LEU A 91 -4.34 -7.19 6.75
CA LEU A 91 -3.72 -8.04 5.73
C LEU A 91 -3.36 -7.25 4.47
N ALA A 92 -4.24 -6.34 4.04
CA ALA A 92 -3.99 -5.48 2.88
C ALA A 92 -2.81 -4.55 3.13
N ALA A 93 -2.71 -3.99 4.33
CA ALA A 93 -1.56 -3.22 4.78
C ALA A 93 -0.27 -4.05 4.77
N LEU A 94 -0.31 -5.28 5.26
CA LEU A 94 0.85 -6.18 5.26
C LEU A 94 1.31 -6.51 3.84
N ILE A 95 0.40 -6.87 2.93
CA ILE A 95 0.69 -7.16 1.52
C ILE A 95 1.31 -5.92 0.85
N THR A 96 0.74 -4.75 1.12
CA THR A 96 1.22 -3.48 0.57
C THR A 96 2.66 -3.21 1.03
N ARG A 97 2.92 -3.30 2.34
CA ARG A 97 4.24 -3.10 2.93
C ARG A 97 5.27 -4.10 2.42
N ALA A 98 4.91 -5.38 2.39
CA ALA A 98 5.78 -6.44 1.88
C ALA A 98 6.15 -6.20 0.41
N THR A 99 5.19 -5.77 -0.40
CA THR A 99 5.44 -5.43 -1.81
C THR A 99 6.39 -4.24 -1.94
N VAL A 100 6.18 -3.17 -1.17
CA VAL A 100 7.04 -1.98 -1.19
C VAL A 100 8.47 -2.33 -0.77
N VAL A 101 8.64 -3.07 0.31
CA VAL A 101 9.97 -3.49 0.80
C VAL A 101 10.64 -4.42 -0.22
N LEU A 102 9.92 -5.39 -0.79
CA LEU A 102 10.48 -6.30 -1.79
C LEU A 102 10.95 -5.53 -3.03
N LEU A 103 10.13 -4.61 -3.54
CA LEU A 103 10.51 -3.77 -4.68
C LEU A 103 11.70 -2.87 -4.37
N SER A 104 11.80 -2.34 -3.14
CA SER A 104 12.96 -1.54 -2.74
C SER A 104 14.25 -2.35 -2.66
N GLN A 105 14.18 -3.66 -2.38
CA GLN A 105 15.36 -4.55 -2.40
C GLN A 105 15.75 -4.97 -3.83
N LEU A 106 14.79 -5.04 -4.76
CA LEU A 106 15.01 -5.42 -6.15
C LEU A 106 15.43 -4.25 -7.05
N SER A 107 15.11 -3.02 -6.65
CA SER A 107 15.55 -1.83 -7.37
C SER A 107 17.07 -1.70 -7.21
N PRO A 108 17.86 -1.64 -8.31
CA PRO A 108 19.28 -1.38 -8.20
C PRO A 108 19.46 -0.07 -7.43
N ALA A 109 20.31 -0.11 -6.39
CA ALA A 109 20.71 1.10 -5.69
C ALA A 109 21.25 2.05 -6.75
N GLY A 110 20.58 3.18 -6.95
CA GLY A 110 21.11 4.24 -7.79
C GLY A 110 22.53 4.50 -7.31
N GLU A 111 23.49 4.23 -8.18
CA GLU A 111 24.89 4.58 -8.03
C GLU A 111 24.89 6.11 -7.93
N THR A 112 24.77 6.63 -6.71
CA THR A 112 25.15 8.00 -6.41
C THR A 112 26.65 8.03 -6.60
N ALA A 113 27.08 8.27 -7.84
CA ALA A 113 28.40 8.78 -8.14
C ALA A 113 28.57 10.04 -7.29
N GLU A 114 29.45 9.94 -6.30
CA GLU A 114 30.03 11.10 -5.62
C GLU A 114 30.78 11.91 -6.69
N ASP A 115 30.37 13.17 -6.89
CA ASP A 115 31.18 14.22 -7.51
C ASP A 115 32.01 14.93 -6.42
#